data_AF-A0A919TC43-F1
#
_entry.id   AF-A0A919TC43-F1
#
_cell.length_a   1.000
_cell.length_b   1.000
_cell.length_c   1.000
_cell.angle_alpha   90.00
_cell.angle_beta   90.00
_cell.angle_gamma   90.00
#
_symmetry.space_group_name_H-M   'P 1'
#
loop_
_entity.id
_entity.type
_entity.pdbx_description
1 polymer ?
#
loop_
_entity_poly.entity_id
_entity_poly.type
_entity_poly.pdbx_seq_one_letter_code
_entity_poly.pdbx_strand_id
1 'polypeptide(L)'
;MTHEPLVEQLRGATDRAAARSIAYDVARLAVDDAVAVTPGSANRVVTAVRRLIEDGTPWRPDAFAVLIYVLDHAHVYRDLRAEARTYRGKWDFGIAEEEAVERALDGFDGVVRDLLDDPDPETRSLASLLLLRVSGEPDADRELLRMLADAEPDEQVRECVREAVQGDRRTWRWPAEEI
;
A
#
# COMPACT_ATOMS: atom_id res chain seq x y z
N MET A 1 13.95 6.11 15.16
CA MET A 1 12.59 6.36 15.66
C MET A 1 11.84 5.03 15.66
N THR A 2 11.02 4.77 16.67
CA THR A 2 10.10 3.63 16.67
C THR A 2 8.88 3.96 15.81
N HIS A 3 8.26 2.97 15.17
CA HIS A 3 7.12 3.15 14.25
C HIS A 3 5.79 3.41 14.98
N GLU A 4 5.62 2.86 16.18
CA GLU A 4 4.41 3.03 17.00
C GLU A 4 4.03 4.51 17.23
N PRO A 5 4.94 5.40 17.65
CA PRO A 5 4.62 6.82 17.80
C PRO A 5 4.10 7.50 16.53
N LEU A 6 4.60 7.13 15.35
CA LEU A 6 4.20 7.79 14.09
C LEU A 6 2.84 7.30 13.60
N VAL A 7 2.53 6.01 13.76
CA VAL A 7 1.19 5.49 13.44
C VAL A 7 0.15 6.07 14.41
N GLU A 8 0.46 6.21 15.70
CA GLU A 8 -0.46 6.87 16.64
C GLU A 8 -0.62 8.36 16.34
N GLN A 9 0.43 9.04 15.87
CA GLN A 9 0.32 10.41 15.36
C GLN A 9 -0.58 10.49 14.12
N LEU A 10 -0.48 9.53 13.20
CA LEU A 10 -1.36 9.47 12.03
C LEU A 10 -2.82 9.31 12.48
N ARG A 11 -3.10 8.37 13.39
CA ARG A 11 -4.44 8.19 13.97
C ARG A 11 -4.97 9.48 14.61
N GLY A 12 -4.11 10.20 15.32
CA GLY A 12 -4.43 11.43 16.04
C GLY A 12 -4.26 12.72 15.23
N ALA A 13 -4.05 12.65 13.91
CA ALA A 13 -3.83 13.84 13.09
C ALA A 13 -5.02 14.81 13.19
N THR A 14 -4.72 16.11 13.22
CA THR A 14 -5.72 17.17 13.43
C THR A 14 -6.45 17.57 12.16
N ASP A 15 -5.81 17.34 11.01
CA ASP A 15 -6.30 17.68 9.68
C ASP A 15 -5.61 16.80 8.62
N ARG A 16 -6.11 16.92 7.39
CA ARG A 16 -5.65 16.12 6.25
C ARG A 16 -4.20 16.42 5.85
N ALA A 17 -3.73 17.66 5.99
CA ALA A 17 -2.35 18.00 5.64
C ALA A 17 -1.36 17.39 6.65
N ALA A 18 -1.69 17.44 7.93
CA ALA A 18 -0.94 16.75 8.98
C ALA A 18 -0.96 15.24 8.77
N ALA A 19 -2.13 14.64 8.51
CA ALA A 19 -2.26 13.21 8.24
C ALA A 19 -1.38 12.77 7.05
N ARG A 20 -1.43 13.52 5.95
CA ARG A 20 -0.64 13.24 4.74
C ARG A 20 0.87 13.31 4.99
N SER A 21 1.32 14.33 5.72
CA SER A 21 2.73 14.49 6.09
C SER A 21 3.21 13.35 6.98
N ILE A 22 2.44 13.01 8.02
CA ILE A 22 2.78 11.91 8.94
C ILE A 22 2.76 10.56 8.20
N ALA A 23 1.78 10.33 7.32
CA ALA A 23 1.70 9.13 6.52
C ALA A 23 2.93 8.96 5.63
N TYR A 24 3.42 10.06 5.02
CA TYR A 24 4.66 10.03 4.27
C TYR A 24 5.88 9.68 5.15
N ASP A 25 5.98 10.25 6.35
CA ASP A 25 7.03 9.90 7.32
C ASP A 25 6.95 8.41 7.76
N VAL A 26 5.73 7.88 7.96
CA VAL A 26 5.49 6.47 8.26
C VAL A 26 5.95 5.58 7.11
N ALA A 27 5.66 5.97 5.87
CA ALA A 27 6.07 5.22 4.68
C ALA A 27 7.60 5.22 4.50
N ARG A 28 8.26 6.37 4.70
CA ARG A 28 9.73 6.49 4.73
C ARG A 28 10.39 5.76 5.89
N LEU A 29 9.69 5.52 6.99
CA LEU A 29 10.21 4.65 8.04
C LEU A 29 10.17 3.18 7.62
N ALA A 30 9.14 2.79 6.87
CA ALA A 30 8.96 1.43 6.36
C ALA A 30 9.86 1.12 5.15
N VAL A 31 10.31 2.13 4.41
CA VAL A 31 11.16 1.99 3.21
C VAL A 31 12.46 2.78 3.42
N ASP A 32 13.62 2.15 3.30
CA ASP A 32 14.92 2.80 3.43
C ASP A 32 15.13 3.78 2.27
N ASP A 33 15.86 4.88 2.53
CA ASP A 33 16.04 6.09 1.70
C ASP A 33 16.51 5.82 0.24
N ALA A 34 16.80 4.57 -0.12
CA ALA A 34 17.36 4.20 -1.42
C ALA A 34 16.40 3.46 -2.37
N VAL A 35 15.59 2.47 -1.93
CA VAL A 35 14.66 1.72 -2.83
C VAL A 35 13.92 0.54 -2.16
N ALA A 36 14.23 0.18 -0.90
CA ALA A 36 13.85 -1.14 -0.37
C ALA A 36 13.22 -1.07 1.01
N VAL A 37 12.37 -2.05 1.31
CA VAL A 37 11.69 -2.22 2.60
C VAL A 37 12.71 -2.33 3.76
N THR A 38 12.59 -1.46 4.77
CA THR A 38 13.51 -1.39 5.92
C THR A 38 13.35 -2.61 6.83
N PRO A 39 14.45 -3.37 7.07
CA PRO A 39 14.54 -4.41 8.08
C PRO A 39 13.79 -4.19 9.40
N GLY A 40 12.80 -5.04 9.69
CA GLY A 40 12.05 -5.08 10.94
C GLY A 40 11.04 -3.96 11.14
N SER A 41 11.05 -2.89 10.34
CA SER A 41 10.12 -1.77 10.47
C SER A 41 8.86 -1.99 9.65
N ALA A 42 8.98 -2.57 8.46
CA ALA A 42 7.90 -2.57 7.49
C ALA A 42 6.72 -3.48 7.84
N ASN A 43 6.94 -4.73 8.23
CA ASN A 43 5.84 -5.60 8.67
C ASN A 43 5.04 -4.93 9.82
N ARG A 44 5.73 -4.29 10.76
CA ARG A 44 5.08 -3.60 11.88
C ARG A 44 4.30 -2.38 11.43
N VAL A 45 4.85 -1.56 10.53
CA VAL A 45 4.14 -0.44 9.91
C VAL A 45 2.92 -0.94 9.14
N VAL A 46 3.07 -1.94 8.27
CA VAL A 46 1.98 -2.53 7.49
C VAL A 46 0.87 -3.06 8.39
N THR A 47 1.22 -3.81 9.44
CA THR A 47 0.26 -4.32 10.43
C THR A 47 -0.50 -3.18 11.11
N ALA A 48 0.21 -2.12 11.50
CA ALA A 48 -0.39 -1.01 12.23
C ALA A 48 -1.28 -0.14 11.32
N VAL A 49 -0.84 0.12 10.08
CA VAL A 49 -1.58 0.88 9.07
C VAL A 49 -2.81 0.11 8.57
N ARG A 50 -2.68 -1.21 8.37
CA ARG A 50 -3.82 -2.09 8.08
C ARG A 50 -4.92 -1.91 9.11
N ARG A 51 -4.58 -1.90 10.40
CA ARG A 51 -5.55 -1.68 11.49
C ARG A 51 -6.22 -0.32 11.40
N LEU A 52 -5.51 0.74 11.00
CA LEU A 52 -6.14 2.05 10.78
C LEU A 52 -7.22 1.99 9.69
N ILE A 53 -6.97 1.23 8.62
CA ILE A 53 -7.95 1.07 7.54
C ILE A 53 -9.17 0.30 8.02
N GLU A 54 -8.94 -0.82 8.71
CA GLU A 54 -9.98 -1.68 9.31
C GLU A 54 -10.81 -0.94 10.37
N ASP A 55 -10.16 -0.12 11.21
CA ASP A 55 -10.81 0.71 12.25
C ASP A 55 -11.65 1.85 11.65
N GLY A 56 -11.48 2.13 10.35
CA GLY A 56 -12.22 3.16 9.63
C GLY A 56 -11.92 4.58 10.06
N THR A 57 -10.64 4.90 10.28
CA THR A 57 -10.25 6.27 10.64
C THR A 57 -10.57 7.27 9.51
N PRO A 58 -10.75 8.56 9.83
CA PRO A 58 -10.89 9.61 8.81
C PRO A 58 -9.70 9.72 7.83
N TRP A 59 -8.53 9.22 8.23
CA TRP A 59 -7.28 9.26 7.46
C TRP A 59 -7.03 7.97 6.68
N ARG A 60 -8.09 7.18 6.43
CA ARG A 60 -8.02 5.93 5.67
C ARG A 60 -7.35 6.10 4.30
N PRO A 61 -7.60 7.17 3.51
CA PRO A 61 -6.84 7.42 2.28
C PRO A 61 -5.33 7.51 2.50
N ASP A 62 -4.88 8.22 3.52
CA ASP A 62 -3.44 8.37 3.82
C ASP A 62 -2.84 7.04 4.29
N ALA A 63 -3.59 6.24 5.03
CA ALA A 63 -3.19 4.87 5.40
C ALA A 63 -3.08 3.94 4.17
N PHE A 64 -4.01 4.03 3.21
CA PHE A 64 -3.90 3.30 1.94
C PHE A 64 -2.64 3.71 1.16
N ALA A 65 -2.36 5.00 1.09
CA ALA A 65 -1.19 5.52 0.40
C ALA A 65 0.12 4.96 0.99
N VAL A 66 0.21 4.83 2.33
CA VAL A 66 1.34 4.14 2.98
C VAL A 66 1.47 2.71 2.47
N LEU A 67 0.38 1.93 2.44
CA LEU A 67 0.45 0.53 2.02
C LEU A 67 0.86 0.38 0.55
N ILE A 68 0.29 1.19 -0.34
CA ILE A 68 0.66 1.20 -1.77
C ILE A 68 2.16 1.52 -1.90
N TYR A 69 2.63 2.56 -1.23
CA TYR A 69 4.04 2.95 -1.27
C TYR A 69 4.98 1.85 -0.79
N VAL A 70 4.68 1.23 0.35
CA VAL A 70 5.51 0.14 0.90
C VAL A 70 5.51 -1.08 -0.04
N LEU A 71 4.36 -1.41 -0.65
CA LEU A 71 4.24 -2.54 -1.56
C LEU A 71 4.90 -2.31 -2.92
N ASP A 72 4.92 -1.08 -3.42
CA ASP A 72 5.64 -0.76 -4.66
C ASP A 72 7.17 -0.86 -4.49
N HIS A 73 7.64 -0.82 -3.24
CA HIS A 73 9.05 -1.07 -2.87
C HIS A 73 9.28 -2.49 -2.30
N ALA A 74 8.22 -3.29 -2.15
CA ALA A 74 8.35 -4.72 -1.86
C ALA A 74 8.79 -5.46 -3.14
N HIS A 75 9.45 -6.61 -2.98
CA HIS A 75 10.02 -7.47 -4.03
C HIS A 75 11.43 -7.10 -4.53
N VAL A 76 12.01 -5.96 -4.11
CA VAL A 76 13.36 -5.56 -4.52
C VAL A 76 14.40 -6.63 -4.20
N TYR A 77 14.35 -7.25 -3.02
CA TYR A 77 15.33 -8.26 -2.64
C TYR A 77 15.11 -9.60 -3.35
N ARG A 78 13.85 -9.96 -3.65
CA ARG A 78 13.52 -11.16 -4.44
C ARG A 78 13.93 -11.01 -5.91
N ASP A 79 13.71 -9.86 -6.52
CA ASP A 79 14.10 -9.56 -7.89
C ASP A 79 15.63 -9.62 -8.03
N LEU A 80 16.35 -8.96 -7.13
CA LEU A 80 17.80 -8.97 -7.15
C LEU A 80 18.39 -10.37 -6.85
N ARG A 81 17.68 -11.22 -6.08
CA ARG A 81 18.01 -12.65 -5.96
C ARG A 81 17.81 -13.39 -7.28
N ALA A 82 16.71 -13.14 -7.99
CA ALA A 82 16.41 -13.80 -9.28
C ALA A 82 17.43 -13.44 -10.36
N GLU A 83 17.97 -12.21 -10.33
CA GLU A 83 19.02 -11.74 -11.24
C GLU A 83 20.44 -12.22 -10.84
N ALA A 84 20.64 -12.65 -9.59
CA ALA A 84 21.93 -13.07 -9.08
C ALA A 84 22.28 -14.53 -9.46
N ARG A 85 23.16 -14.70 -10.46
CA ARG A 85 23.67 -16.02 -10.90
C ARG A 85 24.31 -16.88 -9.80
N THR A 86 24.83 -16.28 -8.73
CA THR A 86 25.44 -16.99 -7.60
C THR A 86 24.97 -16.37 -6.28
N TYR A 87 23.71 -16.62 -5.94
CA TYR A 87 23.16 -16.28 -4.64
C TYR A 87 23.96 -16.94 -3.50
N ARG A 88 24.28 -16.18 -2.44
CA ARG A 88 25.04 -16.66 -1.26
C ARG A 88 24.40 -16.22 0.07
N GLY A 89 23.07 -16.09 0.12
CA GLY A 89 22.34 -15.68 1.33
C GLY A 89 22.43 -14.20 1.70
N LYS A 90 23.10 -13.37 0.88
CA LYS A 90 23.28 -11.92 1.13
C LYS A 90 21.96 -11.12 1.28
N TRP A 91 20.83 -11.73 0.92
CA TRP A 91 19.52 -11.08 0.81
C TRP A 91 18.46 -11.80 1.66
N ASP A 92 18.81 -12.89 2.36
CA ASP A 92 17.84 -13.74 3.07
C ASP A 92 17.02 -12.93 4.06
N PHE A 93 17.68 -12.01 4.77
CA PHE A 93 17.01 -11.13 5.71
C PHE A 93 15.97 -10.21 5.02
N GLY A 94 16.33 -9.55 3.92
CA GLY A 94 15.41 -8.68 3.19
C GLY A 94 14.24 -9.44 2.55
N ILE A 95 14.48 -10.65 2.05
CA ILE A 95 13.44 -11.54 1.53
C ILE A 95 12.48 -11.97 2.64
N ALA A 96 13.00 -12.34 3.81
CA ALA A 96 12.18 -12.72 4.96
C ALA A 96 11.28 -11.57 5.44
N GLU A 97 11.73 -10.32 5.30
CA GLU A 97 10.92 -9.13 5.59
C GLU A 97 9.83 -8.91 4.55
N GLU A 98 10.11 -9.06 3.25
CA GLU A 98 9.08 -9.02 2.21
C GLU A 98 8.02 -10.11 2.43
N GLU A 99 8.43 -11.32 2.81
CA GLU A 99 7.52 -12.41 3.21
C GLU A 99 6.74 -12.09 4.49
N ALA A 100 7.29 -11.29 5.40
CA ALA A 100 6.58 -10.85 6.59
C ALA A 100 5.53 -9.77 6.26
N VAL A 101 5.82 -8.88 5.30
CA VAL A 101 4.86 -7.89 4.78
C VAL A 101 3.69 -8.58 4.09
N GLU A 102 3.96 -9.58 3.23
CA GLU A 102 2.89 -10.37 2.59
C GLU A 102 1.99 -11.03 3.63
N ARG A 103 2.57 -11.72 4.61
CA ARG A 103 1.80 -12.36 5.70
C ARG A 103 0.98 -11.36 6.53
N ALA A 104 1.48 -10.14 6.71
CA ALA A 104 0.74 -9.09 7.42
C ALA A 104 -0.52 -8.64 6.67
N LEU A 105 -0.56 -8.86 5.35
CA LEU A 105 -1.67 -8.50 4.47
C LEU A 105 -2.57 -9.69 4.13
N ASP A 106 -2.29 -10.88 4.66
CA ASP A 106 -3.14 -12.06 4.44
C ASP A 106 -4.60 -11.75 4.81
N GLY A 107 -5.50 -12.02 3.86
CA GLY A 107 -6.94 -11.78 3.97
C GLY A 107 -7.36 -10.31 4.00
N PHE A 108 -6.44 -9.36 3.79
CA PHE A 108 -6.76 -7.93 3.74
C PHE A 108 -7.52 -7.55 2.46
N ASP A 109 -7.39 -8.34 1.39
CA ASP A 109 -8.12 -8.17 0.15
C ASP A 109 -9.64 -8.13 0.34
N GLY A 110 -10.20 -8.91 1.27
CA GLY A 110 -11.62 -8.81 1.66
C GLY A 110 -12.03 -7.41 2.13
N VAL A 111 -11.22 -6.81 3.02
CA VAL A 111 -11.44 -5.44 3.52
C VAL A 111 -11.31 -4.42 2.39
N VAL A 112 -10.33 -4.61 1.50
CA VAL A 112 -10.13 -3.70 0.36
C VAL A 112 -11.30 -3.78 -0.63
N ARG A 113 -11.86 -4.98 -0.89
CA ARG A 113 -13.05 -5.16 -1.72
C ARG A 113 -14.27 -4.42 -1.15
N ASP A 114 -14.49 -4.52 0.15
CA ASP A 114 -15.58 -3.83 0.83
C ASP A 114 -15.46 -2.30 0.71
N LEU A 115 -14.24 -1.77 0.55
CA LEU A 115 -13.99 -0.33 0.43
C LEU A 115 -14.07 0.20 -1.00
N LEU A 116 -14.36 -0.65 -1.99
CA LEU A 116 -14.58 -0.22 -3.38
C LEU A 116 -15.91 0.52 -3.56
N ASP A 117 -16.83 0.48 -2.59
CA ASP A 117 -18.08 1.23 -2.59
C ASP A 117 -18.11 2.39 -1.58
N ASP A 118 -16.96 2.71 -0.98
CA ASP A 118 -16.86 3.74 0.07
C ASP A 118 -17.39 5.10 -0.43
N PRO A 119 -18.14 5.86 0.40
CA PRO A 119 -18.65 7.18 -0.01
C PRO A 119 -17.54 8.17 -0.40
N ASP A 120 -16.34 8.03 0.16
CA ASP A 120 -15.20 8.88 -0.17
C ASP A 120 -14.51 8.40 -1.48
N PRO A 121 -14.49 9.23 -2.54
CA PRO A 121 -13.88 8.85 -3.81
C PRO A 121 -12.37 8.60 -3.71
N GLU A 122 -11.65 9.29 -2.81
CA GLU A 122 -10.22 9.04 -2.64
C GLU A 122 -9.97 7.64 -2.05
N THR A 123 -10.77 7.24 -1.06
CA THR A 123 -10.78 5.87 -0.53
C THR A 123 -11.05 4.85 -1.63
N ARG A 124 -12.10 5.01 -2.46
CA ARG A 124 -12.37 4.08 -3.58
C ARG A 124 -11.21 3.99 -4.57
N SER A 125 -10.60 5.13 -4.89
CA SER A 125 -9.47 5.19 -5.82
C SER A 125 -8.27 4.39 -5.32
N LEU A 126 -7.91 4.60 -4.05
CA LEU A 126 -6.76 3.94 -3.44
C LEU A 126 -7.05 2.47 -3.11
N ALA A 127 -8.28 2.13 -2.74
CA ALA A 127 -8.70 0.73 -2.61
C ALA A 127 -8.57 -0.02 -3.94
N SER A 128 -8.99 0.60 -5.05
CA SER A 128 -8.86 0.03 -6.40
C SER A 128 -7.39 -0.22 -6.78
N LEU A 129 -6.52 0.74 -6.50
CA LEU A 129 -5.07 0.60 -6.73
C LEU A 129 -4.46 -0.48 -5.83
N LEU A 130 -4.87 -0.58 -4.57
CA LEU A 130 -4.31 -1.55 -3.63
C LEU A 130 -4.78 -2.99 -3.92
N LEU A 131 -6.03 -3.19 -4.36
CA LEU A 131 -6.65 -4.51 -4.43
C LEU A 131 -5.79 -5.54 -5.17
N LEU A 132 -5.32 -5.21 -6.38
CA LEU A 132 -4.51 -6.15 -7.17
C LEU A 132 -3.11 -6.40 -6.61
N ARG A 133 -2.64 -5.57 -5.66
CA ARG A 133 -1.37 -5.79 -4.95
C ARG A 133 -1.52 -6.79 -3.81
N VAL A 134 -2.70 -6.88 -3.19
CA VAL A 134 -2.97 -7.72 -2.02
C VAL A 134 -3.90 -8.91 -2.31
N SER A 135 -4.44 -8.99 -3.52
CA SER A 135 -5.44 -9.96 -3.93
C SER A 135 -4.96 -11.41 -3.83
N GLY A 136 -5.76 -12.25 -3.14
CA GLY A 136 -5.62 -13.70 -3.22
C GLY A 136 -6.22 -14.31 -4.50
N GLU A 137 -7.03 -13.56 -5.24
CA GLU A 137 -7.74 -13.97 -6.46
C GLU A 137 -7.62 -12.92 -7.58
N PRO A 138 -6.40 -12.67 -8.09
CA PRO A 138 -6.10 -11.48 -8.91
C PRO A 138 -6.86 -11.43 -10.23
N ASP A 139 -7.26 -12.57 -10.79
CA ASP A 139 -8.05 -12.60 -12.03
C ASP A 139 -9.53 -12.24 -11.78
N ALA A 140 -10.10 -12.69 -10.67
CA ALA A 140 -11.46 -12.33 -10.27
C ALA A 140 -11.53 -10.84 -9.89
N ASP A 141 -10.55 -10.35 -9.13
CA ASP A 141 -10.48 -8.94 -8.74
C ASP A 141 -10.21 -8.02 -9.92
N ARG A 142 -9.44 -8.47 -10.92
CA ARG A 142 -9.26 -7.69 -12.16
C ARG A 142 -10.58 -7.54 -12.91
N GLU A 143 -11.40 -8.58 -12.94
CA GLU A 143 -12.71 -8.51 -13.57
C GLU A 143 -13.68 -7.61 -12.78
N LEU A 144 -13.65 -7.69 -11.44
CA LEU A 144 -14.37 -6.78 -10.56
C LEU A 144 -14.02 -5.31 -10.85
N LEU A 145 -12.73 -4.98 -10.93
CA LEU A 145 -12.27 -3.63 -11.23
C LEU A 145 -12.70 -3.17 -12.63
N ARG A 146 -12.73 -4.04 -13.64
CA ARG A 146 -13.26 -3.66 -14.97
C ARG A 146 -14.73 -3.28 -14.90
N MET A 147 -15.55 -4.06 -14.21
CA MET A 147 -16.97 -3.75 -14.03
C MET A 147 -17.15 -2.42 -13.27
N LEU A 148 -16.32 -2.15 -12.26
CA LEU A 148 -16.32 -0.89 -11.52
C LEU A 148 -15.92 0.29 -12.41
N ALA A 149 -14.91 0.16 -13.26
CA ALA A 149 -14.50 1.23 -14.18
C ALA A 149 -15.64 1.66 -15.13
N ASP A 150 -16.51 0.72 -15.53
CA ASP A 150 -17.65 1.03 -16.40
C ASP A 150 -18.79 1.72 -15.64
N ALA A 151 -18.94 1.43 -14.33
CA ALA A 151 -20.02 1.94 -13.50
C ALA A 151 -19.65 3.20 -12.69
N GLU A 152 -18.37 3.48 -12.48
CA GLU A 152 -17.89 4.54 -11.59
C GLU A 152 -18.23 5.93 -12.15
N PRO A 153 -19.04 6.75 -11.45
CA PRO A 153 -19.41 8.08 -11.89
C PRO A 153 -18.27 9.10 -11.84
N ASP A 154 -17.32 8.95 -10.91
CA ASP A 154 -16.20 9.86 -10.74
C ASP A 154 -15.08 9.54 -11.75
N GLU A 155 -14.70 10.53 -12.57
CA GLU A 155 -13.68 10.35 -13.60
C GLU A 155 -12.30 10.04 -13.02
N GLN A 156 -11.94 10.63 -11.87
CA GLN A 156 -10.66 10.40 -11.24
C GLN A 156 -10.56 8.99 -10.67
N VAL A 157 -11.62 8.53 -9.99
CA VAL A 157 -11.69 7.14 -9.50
C VAL A 157 -11.61 6.17 -10.68
N ARG A 158 -12.33 6.46 -11.77
CA ARG A 158 -12.33 5.63 -12.98
C ARG A 158 -10.94 5.48 -13.59
N GLU A 159 -10.15 6.55 -13.66
CA GLU A 159 -8.77 6.49 -14.13
C GLU A 159 -7.89 5.66 -13.19
N CYS A 160 -8.02 5.81 -11.87
CA CYS A 160 -7.29 4.97 -10.90
C CYS A 160 -7.64 3.48 -11.05
N VAL A 161 -8.91 3.15 -11.28
CA VAL A 161 -9.34 1.76 -11.52
C VAL A 161 -8.73 1.22 -12.82
N ARG A 162 -8.70 2.02 -13.89
CA ARG A 162 -8.07 1.64 -15.17
C ARG A 162 -6.56 1.40 -15.01
N GLU A 163 -5.88 2.28 -14.29
CA GLU A 163 -4.46 2.14 -13.97
C GLU A 163 -4.20 0.85 -13.20
N ALA A 164 -5.01 0.57 -12.17
CA ALA A 164 -4.92 -0.67 -11.39
C ALA A 164 -5.00 -1.91 -12.31
N VAL A 165 -5.99 -1.96 -13.21
CA VAL A 165 -6.19 -3.08 -14.14
C VAL A 165 -5.05 -3.26 -15.13
N GLN A 166 -4.41 -2.18 -15.58
CA GLN A 166 -3.28 -2.22 -16.52
C GLN A 166 -2.00 -2.76 -15.88
N GLY A 167 -1.91 -2.74 -14.54
CA GLY A 167 -0.84 -3.40 -13.80
C GLY A 167 0.52 -2.69 -13.89
N ASP A 168 0.57 -1.44 -14.35
CA ASP A 168 1.80 -0.65 -14.32
C ASP A 168 2.05 -0.12 -12.91
N ARG A 169 2.58 -1.00 -12.04
CA ARG A 169 2.92 -0.73 -10.64
C ARG A 169 3.79 0.52 -10.44
N ARG A 170 4.42 1.06 -11.49
CA ARG A 170 5.42 2.14 -11.41
C ARG A 170 4.89 3.53 -11.79
N THR A 171 3.61 3.66 -12.14
CA THR A 171 3.05 4.93 -12.62
C THR A 171 2.37 5.75 -11.54
N TRP A 172 1.82 5.10 -10.51
CA TRP A 172 1.25 5.80 -9.37
C TRP A 172 2.32 6.56 -8.59
N ARG A 173 2.13 7.86 -8.41
CA ARG A 173 2.95 8.71 -7.55
C ARG A 173 2.12 9.20 -6.39
N TRP A 174 2.67 9.11 -5.19
CA TRP A 174 2.02 9.68 -4.02
C TRP A 174 2.08 11.21 -4.11
N PRO A 175 0.94 11.92 -4.05
CA PRO A 175 0.93 13.39 -4.01
C PRO A 175 1.77 14.03 -2.90
N ALA A 176 2.16 13.30 -1.85
CA ALA A 176 3.01 13.80 -0.77
C ALA A 176 4.48 13.93 -1.16
N GLU A 177 4.92 13.30 -2.26
CA GLU A 177 6.29 13.46 -2.79
C GLU A 177 6.52 14.83 -3.43
N GLU A 178 5.45 15.58 -3.73
CA GLU A 178 5.50 16.88 -4.41
C GLU A 178 5.42 18.09 -3.44
N ILE A 179 5.38 17.83 -2.12
CA ILE A 179 5.19 18.84 -1.06
C ILE A 179 6.54 19.31 -0.49
#